data_AF-A0A925CGS6-F1
#
_entry.id   AF-A0A925CGS6-F1
#
_cell.length_a   1.000
_cell.length_b   1.000
_cell.length_c   1.000
_cell.angle_alpha   90.00
_cell.angle_beta   90.00
_cell.angle_gamma   90.00
#
_symmetry.space_group_name_H-M   'P 1'
#
loop_
_entity.id
_entity.type
_entity.pdbx_description
1 polymer ?
#
loop_
_entity_poly.entity_id
_entity_poly.type
_entity_poly.pdbx_seq_one_letter_code
_entity_poly.pdbx_strand_id
1 'polypeptide(L)'
;KLEKSMPPQPTEAATKPPTVEGMKQRLAVAIPVDDSELRALARQRAEQVRDELIEVGKLAEERVFILETDLTASGNTQVRSLLTIAAGS
;
A
#
# COMPACT_ATOMS: atom_id res chain seq x y z
N LYS A 1 -28.27 61.96 -1.50
CA LYS A 1 -29.08 60.74 -1.24
C LYS A 1 -28.10 59.60 -1.02
N LEU A 2 -28.28 58.85 0.06
CA LEU A 2 -27.41 57.76 0.50
C LEU A 2 -27.98 56.46 -0.10
N GLU A 3 -27.36 55.89 -1.13
CA GLU A 3 -27.70 54.53 -1.59
C GLU A 3 -26.66 53.53 -1.08
N LYS A 4 -26.98 53.07 0.12
CA LYS A 4 -26.93 51.71 0.65
C LYS A 4 -26.07 50.68 -0.11
N SER A 5 -25.03 50.23 0.61
CA SER A 5 -24.17 49.08 0.36
C SER A 5 -24.91 47.75 0.23
N MET A 6 -24.35 46.83 -0.57
CA MET A 6 -24.40 45.39 -0.28
C MET A 6 -23.04 44.73 -0.61
N PRO A 7 -22.36 44.11 0.39
CA PRO A 7 -21.15 43.31 0.21
C PRO A 7 -21.47 41.89 -0.34
N PRO A 8 -20.46 41.09 -0.77
CA PRO A 8 -20.67 39.93 -1.65
C PRO A 8 -21.51 38.84 -0.98
N GLN A 9 -22.34 38.16 -1.78
CA GLN A 9 -23.10 36.99 -1.34
C GLN A 9 -22.15 35.95 -0.73
N PRO A 10 -22.43 35.45 0.49
CA PRO A 10 -21.75 34.27 1.00
C PRO A 10 -22.14 33.09 0.11
N THR A 11 -21.12 32.44 -0.43
CA THR A 11 -21.13 31.12 -1.04
C THR A 11 -22.23 30.21 -0.47
N GLU A 12 -23.32 30.03 -1.22
CA GLU A 12 -24.27 28.93 -1.05
C GLU A 12 -23.57 27.62 -1.45
N ALA A 13 -22.70 27.12 -0.57
CA ALA A 13 -22.17 25.76 -0.65
C ALA A 13 -22.14 25.13 0.75
N ALA A 14 -23.28 25.11 1.42
CA ALA A 14 -23.50 24.21 2.54
C ALA A 14 -24.95 23.75 2.50
N THR A 15 -25.20 22.43 2.42
CA THR A 15 -26.34 21.73 3.06
C THR A 15 -26.52 20.27 2.63
N LYS A 16 -25.45 19.46 2.64
CA LYS A 16 -25.54 18.07 3.14
C LYS A 16 -24.23 17.78 3.86
N PRO A 17 -24.24 17.27 5.11
CA PRO A 17 -23.02 16.81 5.73
C PRO A 17 -22.37 15.80 4.76
N PRO A 18 -21.06 15.90 4.52
CA PRO A 18 -20.41 14.99 3.59
C PRO A 18 -20.66 13.56 4.07
N THR A 19 -21.02 12.68 3.15
CA THR A 19 -21.14 11.26 3.49
C THR A 19 -19.76 10.75 3.87
N VAL A 20 -19.68 9.72 4.72
CA VAL A 20 -18.41 9.06 5.07
C VAL A 20 -17.65 8.67 3.79
N GLU A 21 -18.37 8.19 2.79
CA GLU A 21 -17.80 7.84 1.48
C GLU A 21 -17.25 9.06 0.73
N GLY A 22 -17.99 10.17 0.73
CA GLY A 22 -17.51 11.43 0.14
C GLY A 22 -16.29 12.00 0.87
N MET A 23 -16.18 11.79 2.18
CA MET A 23 -14.98 12.17 2.94
C MET A 23 -13.79 11.27 2.59
N LYS A 24 -13.98 9.95 2.51
CA LYS A 24 -12.94 9.00 2.11
C LYS A 24 -12.39 9.30 0.71
N GLN A 25 -13.26 9.60 -0.24
CA GLN A 25 -12.85 9.89 -1.61
C GLN A 25 -12.05 11.20 -1.69
N ARG A 26 -12.46 12.23 -0.95
CA ARG A 26 -11.69 13.47 -0.84
C ARG A 26 -10.32 13.24 -0.20
N LEU A 27 -10.26 12.41 0.83
CA LEU A 27 -9.01 12.06 1.51
C LEU A 27 -8.06 11.27 0.60
N ALA A 28 -8.58 10.29 -0.14
CA ALA A 28 -7.79 9.49 -1.08
C ALA A 28 -7.17 10.34 -2.20
N VAL A 29 -7.86 11.39 -2.65
CA VAL A 29 -7.31 12.34 -3.64
C VAL A 29 -6.29 13.29 -3.02
N ALA A 30 -6.46 13.65 -1.75
CA ALA A 30 -5.60 14.60 -1.06
C ALA A 30 -4.29 14.00 -0.55
N ILE A 31 -4.17 12.67 -0.48
CA ILE A 31 -2.96 11.97 -0.06
C ILE A 31 -2.26 11.43 -1.31
N PRO A 32 -1.27 12.16 -1.86
CA PRO A 32 -0.41 11.59 -2.88
C PRO A 32 0.36 10.41 -2.25
N VAL A 33 0.46 9.30 -2.99
CA VAL A 33 1.27 8.15 -2.60
C VAL A 33 2.34 7.97 -3.67
N ASP A 34 3.59 8.08 -3.26
CA ASP A 34 4.73 8.00 -4.18
C ASP A 34 5.19 6.54 -4.36
N ASP A 35 5.77 6.23 -5.52
CA ASP A 35 6.32 4.90 -5.82
C ASP A 35 7.38 4.44 -4.79
N SER A 36 8.12 5.38 -4.21
CA SER A 36 9.08 5.09 -3.13
C SER A 36 8.39 4.63 -1.86
N GLU A 37 7.23 5.20 -1.52
CA GLU A 37 6.45 4.81 -0.34
C GLU A 37 5.82 3.43 -0.55
N LEU A 38 5.34 3.15 -1.76
CA LEU A 38 4.84 1.82 -2.13
C LEU A 38 5.96 0.77 -2.07
N ARG A 39 7.17 1.08 -2.55
CA ARG A 39 8.33 0.20 -2.43
C ARG A 39 8.74 -0.04 -0.98
N ALA A 40 8.77 1.01 -0.16
CA ALA A 40 9.05 0.88 1.27
C ALA A 40 8.03 -0.04 1.96
N LEU A 41 6.75 0.14 1.67
CA LEU A 41 5.68 -0.70 2.20
C LEU A 41 5.80 -2.16 1.75
N ALA A 42 6.09 -2.39 0.47
CA ALA A 42 6.30 -3.73 -0.07
C ALA A 42 7.47 -4.44 0.62
N ARG A 43 8.58 -3.72 0.84
CA ARG A 43 9.75 -4.22 1.55
C ARG A 43 9.44 -4.59 3.00
N GLN A 44 8.76 -3.70 3.73
CA GLN A 44 8.34 -3.97 5.11
C GLN A 44 7.48 -5.23 5.21
N ARG A 45 6.55 -5.43 4.25
CA ARG A 45 5.73 -6.64 4.21
C ARG A 45 6.55 -7.89 3.89
N ALA A 46 7.51 -7.78 2.97
CA ALA A 46 8.40 -8.89 2.65
C ALA A 46 9.28 -9.29 3.84
N GLU A 47 9.75 -8.32 4.63
CA GLU A 47 10.48 -8.56 5.89
C GLU A 47 9.61 -9.32 6.89
N GLN A 48 8.37 -8.87 7.09
CA GLN A 48 7.45 -9.56 8.00
C GLN A 48 7.19 -11.02 7.59
N VAL A 49 6.99 -11.28 6.29
CA VAL A 49 6.81 -12.65 5.78
C VAL A 49 8.08 -13.48 5.91
N ARG A 50 9.25 -12.89 5.64
CA ARG A 50 10.55 -13.56 5.83
C ARG A 50 10.69 -14.02 7.28
N ASP A 51 10.40 -13.14 8.23
CA ASP A 51 10.53 -13.44 9.64
C ASP A 51 9.56 -14.57 10.05
N GLU A 52 8.32 -14.57 9.57
CA GLU A 52 7.36 -15.65 9.81
C GLU A 52 7.82 -17.00 9.22
N LEU A 53 8.43 -16.99 8.03
CA LEU A 53 9.01 -18.19 7.41
C LEU A 53 10.19 -18.77 8.20
N ILE A 54 10.99 -17.90 8.83
CA ILE A 54 12.10 -18.31 9.68
C ILE A 54 11.56 -18.86 11.01
N GLU A 55 10.68 -18.11 11.68
CA GLU A 55 10.20 -18.45 13.02
C GLU A 55 9.24 -19.64 13.04
N VAL A 56 8.23 -19.63 12.18
CA VAL A 56 7.18 -20.65 12.12
C VAL A 56 7.55 -21.74 11.12
N GLY A 57 8.02 -21.36 9.94
CA GLY A 57 8.42 -22.28 8.89
C GLY A 57 9.72 -23.04 9.17
N LYS A 58 10.48 -22.62 10.20
CA LYS A 58 11.79 -23.20 10.59
C LYS A 58 12.78 -23.24 9.43
N LEU A 59 12.65 -22.29 8.50
CA LEU A 59 13.63 -22.11 7.44
C LEU A 59 14.86 -21.40 8.03
N ALA A 60 16.04 -21.85 7.60
CA ALA A 60 17.27 -21.20 7.98
C ALA A 60 17.34 -19.81 7.33
N GLU A 61 17.75 -18.80 8.10
CA GLU A 61 17.75 -17.39 7.68
C GLU A 61 18.55 -17.18 6.39
N GLU A 62 19.69 -17.85 6.26
CA GLU A 62 20.56 -17.80 5.08
C GLU A 62 19.94 -18.40 3.81
N ARG A 63 18.72 -18.95 3.90
CA ARG A 63 17.98 -19.53 2.77
C ARG A 63 16.80 -18.68 2.33
N VAL A 64 16.45 -17.62 3.06
CA VAL A 64 15.29 -16.77 2.77
C VAL A 64 15.75 -15.37 2.40
N PHE A 65 15.61 -15.02 1.12
CA PHE A 65 16.09 -13.76 0.57
C PHE A 65 14.92 -12.88 0.13
N ILE A 66 15.01 -11.59 0.42
CA ILE A 66 14.10 -10.58 -0.14
C ILE A 66 14.71 -10.11 -1.45
N LEU A 67 13.96 -10.29 -2.54
CA LEU A 67 14.32 -9.77 -3.86
C LEU A 67 13.58 -8.45 -4.09
N GLU A 68 14.29 -7.43 -4.53
CA GLU A 68 13.68 -6.16 -4.93
C GLU A 68 12.79 -6.41 -6.16
N THR A 69 11.50 -6.05 -6.06
CA THR A 69 10.55 -6.22 -7.17
C THR A 69 10.62 -5.03 -8.12
N ASP A 70 10.91 -5.32 -9.39
CA ASP A 70 10.67 -4.35 -10.46
C ASP A 70 9.16 -4.26 -10.68
N LEU A 71 8.56 -3.13 -10.30
CA LEU A 71 7.12 -2.88 -10.41
C LEU A 71 6.65 -2.83 -11.89
N THR A 72 7.57 -2.82 -12.85
CA THR A 72 7.26 -2.93 -14.28
C THR A 72 7.16 -4.38 -14.78
N ALA A 73 7.64 -5.35 -14.00
CA ALA A 73 7.68 -6.75 -14.40
C ALA A 73 6.34 -7.46 -14.13
N SER A 74 5.42 -7.38 -15.09
CA SER A 74 4.31 -8.33 -15.20
C SER A 74 4.85 -9.69 -15.64
N GLY A 75 5.28 -10.52 -14.69
CA GLY A 75 5.90 -11.81 -15.00
C GLY A 75 5.95 -12.73 -13.80
N ASN A 76 4.82 -13.36 -13.47
CA ASN A 76 4.75 -14.41 -12.45
C ASN A 76 5.47 -15.67 -12.95
N THR A 77 6.80 -15.69 -12.98
CA THR A 77 7.56 -16.90 -13.28
C THR A 77 7.70 -17.72 -12.00
N GLN A 78 6.67 -18.54 -11.73
CA GLN A 78 6.73 -19.55 -10.68
C GLN A 78 7.79 -20.61 -11.05
N VAL A 79 8.91 -20.65 -10.34
CA VAL A 79 9.92 -21.70 -10.50
C VAL A 79 9.47 -22.93 -9.71
N ARG A 80 9.03 -23.98 -10.40
CA ARG A 80 8.75 -25.29 -9.79
C ARG A 80 10.08 -26.03 -9.56
N SER A 81 10.55 -26.12 -8.33
CA SER A 81 11.67 -26.99 -7.97
C SER A 81 11.15 -28.30 -7.37
N LEU A 82 11.53 -29.44 -7.96
CA LEU A 82 11.34 -30.76 -7.36
C LEU A 82 12.26 -30.90 -6.14
N LEU A 83 11.68 -31.01 -4.95
CA LEU A 83 12.42 -31.29 -3.72
C LEU A 83 12.41 -32.81 -3.47
N THR A 84 13.55 -33.47 -3.67
CA THR A 84 13.74 -34.87 -3.27
C THR A 84 14.36 -34.92 -1.88
N ILE A 85 13.66 -35.53 -0.92
CA ILE A 85 14.15 -35.74 0.44
C ILE A 85 14.43 -37.24 0.60
N ALA A 86 15.66 -37.60 0.96
CA ALA A 86 16.05 -38.95 1.31
C ALA A 86 16.54 -39.00 2.76
N ALA A 87 16.06 -39.96 3.55
CA ALA A 87 16.55 -40.25 4.89
C ALA A 87 17.44 -41.50 4.85
N GLY A 88 18.71 -41.34 5.23
CA GLY A 88 19.66 -42.44 5.40
C GLY A 88 19.55 -43.03 6.80
N SER A 89 19.56 -44.36 6.86
CA SER A 89 19.56 -45.20 8.07
C SER A 89 20.85 -45.12 8.87
#